data_AF-A0A2E0YWJ2-F1
#
_entry.id   AF-A0A2E0YWJ2-F1
#
_cell.length_a   1.000
_cell.length_b   1.000
_cell.length_c   1.000
_cell.angle_alpha   90.00
_cell.angle_beta   90.00
_cell.angle_gamma   90.00
#
_symmetry.space_group_name_H-M   'P 1'
#
loop_
_entity.id
_entity.type
_entity.pdbx_description
1 polymer ?
#
loop_
_entity_poly.entity_id
_entity_poly.type
_entity_poly.pdbx_seq_one_letter_code
_entity_poly.pdbx_strand_id
1 'polypeptide(L)'
;MIPRLLFCVALCLAAAGAQAQQSQRFGPFELHYSVVNTTFLGPEVAAGYGITRGKKRAILNLSVREHVDGGTAPRGMLLKGRTWDLIQNQDLVFQEVREGAAIYYIAEFTFINEEWRFFEVHFRPEGAQQTYTFEHKHQLYIN
;
A
#
# COMPACT_ATOMS: atom_id res chain seq x y z
N MET A 1 31.82 -43.78 25.17
CA MET A 1 30.35 -43.67 25.22
C MET A 1 29.94 -42.36 24.55
N ILE A 2 28.90 -42.44 23.74
CA ILE A 2 28.46 -41.59 22.61
C ILE A 2 28.34 -40.08 22.94
N PRO A 3 28.72 -39.15 22.01
CA PRO A 3 28.71 -37.70 22.21
C PRO A 3 27.36 -37.08 21.84
N ARG A 4 26.86 -36.12 22.64
CA ARG A 4 25.71 -35.27 22.28
C ARG A 4 25.82 -33.90 22.93
N LEU A 5 26.80 -33.12 22.50
CA LEU A 5 26.85 -31.68 22.80
C LEU A 5 26.99 -30.92 21.47
N LEU A 6 25.96 -31.03 20.63
CA LEU A 6 25.99 -30.46 19.28
C LEU A 6 24.56 -30.26 18.77
N PHE A 7 23.75 -29.41 19.42
CA PHE A 7 22.56 -28.82 18.79
C PHE A 7 21.96 -27.65 19.60
N CYS A 8 22.65 -26.52 19.72
CA CYS A 8 22.04 -25.29 20.26
C CYS A 8 22.31 -24.03 19.43
N VAL A 9 22.79 -24.15 18.20
CA VAL A 9 23.08 -22.98 17.35
C VAL A 9 22.27 -23.09 16.07
N ALA A 10 21.67 -21.96 15.69
CA ALA A 10 20.87 -21.72 14.48
C ALA A 10 19.36 -21.99 14.58
N LEU A 11 18.71 -21.29 15.51
CA LEU A 11 17.35 -20.80 15.28
C LEU A 11 17.34 -19.26 15.31
N CYS A 12 18.26 -18.63 14.58
CA CYS A 12 18.03 -17.26 14.12
C CYS A 12 16.99 -17.35 13.01
N LEU A 13 15.72 -17.38 13.42
CA LEU A 13 14.60 -17.22 12.51
C LEU A 13 14.89 -16.00 11.64
N ALA A 14 14.98 -16.25 10.34
CA ALA A 14 14.85 -15.22 9.34
C ALA A 14 13.48 -14.56 9.58
N ALA A 15 13.48 -13.43 10.30
CA ALA A 15 12.42 -12.45 10.20
C ALA A 15 12.55 -11.85 8.79
N ALA A 16 12.14 -12.61 7.77
CA ALA A 16 11.88 -12.07 6.46
C ALA A 16 10.86 -10.97 6.67
N GLY A 17 11.28 -9.72 6.52
CA GLY A 17 10.45 -8.55 6.76
C GLY A 17 9.19 -8.67 5.92
N ALA A 18 8.07 -9.01 6.56
CA ALA A 18 6.79 -8.81 5.95
C ALA A 18 6.70 -7.31 5.66
N GLN A 19 6.50 -6.94 4.39
CA GLN A 19 6.02 -5.59 4.07
C GLN A 19 4.64 -5.49 4.72
N ALA A 20 4.61 -5.05 5.98
CA ALA A 20 3.39 -4.94 6.75
C ALA A 20 2.51 -3.91 6.04
N GLN A 21 1.35 -4.34 5.55
CA GLN A 21 0.34 -3.42 5.10
C GLN A 21 0.02 -2.45 6.24
N GLN A 22 0.20 -1.16 5.99
CA GLN A 22 0.08 -0.13 7.01
C GLN A 22 -1.35 0.42 7.02
N SER A 23 -1.78 0.96 8.16
CA SER A 23 -3.07 1.64 8.27
C SER A 23 -3.00 2.88 9.14
N GLN A 24 -3.95 3.78 8.92
CA GLN A 24 -4.15 4.98 9.74
C GLN A 24 -5.65 5.19 10.01
N ARG A 25 -5.97 5.59 11.25
CA ARG A 25 -7.35 5.84 11.67
C ARG A 25 -7.79 7.29 11.44
N PHE A 26 -9.04 7.44 11.03
CA PHE A 26 -9.72 8.71 10.72
C PHE A 26 -11.16 8.64 11.25
N GLY A 27 -11.35 8.97 12.53
CA GLY A 27 -12.64 8.78 13.20
C GLY A 27 -13.02 7.28 13.21
N PRO A 28 -14.21 6.89 12.70
CA PRO A 28 -14.61 5.49 12.61
C PRO A 28 -13.94 4.75 11.45
N PHE A 29 -13.23 5.45 10.56
CA PHE A 29 -12.62 4.86 9.38
C PHE A 29 -11.16 4.48 9.63
N GLU A 30 -10.71 3.44 8.95
CA GLU A 30 -9.34 2.98 8.91
C GLU A 30 -8.91 2.86 7.44
N LEU A 31 -7.97 3.72 7.04
CA LEU A 31 -7.38 3.71 5.71
C LEU A 31 -6.17 2.78 5.74
N HIS A 32 -6.25 1.67 5.02
CA HIS A 32 -5.11 0.81 4.74
C HIS A 32 -4.40 1.30 3.49
N TYR A 33 -3.07 1.30 3.52
CA TYR A 33 -2.25 1.72 2.40
C TYR A 33 -1.03 0.83 2.21
N SER A 34 -0.56 0.74 0.97
CA SER A 34 0.73 0.15 0.63
C SER A 34 1.35 0.83 -0.58
N VAL A 35 2.67 0.92 -0.58
CA VAL A 35 3.48 1.37 -1.70
C VAL A 35 4.33 0.18 -2.16
N VAL A 36 4.17 -0.23 -3.42
CA VAL A 36 4.75 -1.49 -3.91
C VAL A 36 5.40 -1.30 -5.28
N ASN A 37 6.62 -1.78 -5.44
CA ASN A 37 7.25 -1.88 -6.75
C ASN A 37 6.51 -2.88 -7.64
N THR A 38 6.15 -2.46 -8.84
CA THR A 38 5.40 -3.30 -9.78
C THR A 38 6.15 -4.55 -10.22
N THR A 39 7.47 -4.61 -10.05
CA THR A 39 8.27 -5.82 -10.29
C THR A 39 7.90 -6.97 -9.35
N PHE A 40 7.41 -6.66 -8.14
CA PHE A 40 6.94 -7.65 -7.16
C PHE A 40 5.57 -8.24 -7.49
N LEU A 41 4.79 -7.58 -8.36
CA LEU A 41 3.54 -8.14 -8.83
C LEU A 41 3.81 -9.31 -9.78
N GLY A 42 3.10 -10.41 -9.56
CA GLY A 42 3.03 -11.50 -10.52
C GLY A 42 2.54 -11.00 -11.88
N PRO A 43 3.03 -11.54 -13.01
CA PRO A 43 2.60 -11.11 -14.35
C PRO A 43 1.08 -11.14 -14.52
N GLU A 44 0.42 -12.17 -14.01
CA GLU A 44 -1.02 -12.37 -14.06
C GLU A 44 -1.79 -11.33 -13.25
N VAL A 45 -1.29 -10.98 -12.06
CA VAL A 45 -1.90 -9.93 -11.21
C VAL A 45 -1.79 -8.57 -11.87
N ALA A 46 -0.60 -8.23 -12.37
CA ALA A 46 -0.39 -6.97 -13.06
C ALA A 46 -1.26 -6.85 -14.31
N ALA A 47 -1.34 -7.90 -15.13
CA ALA A 47 -2.21 -7.94 -16.29
C ALA A 47 -3.69 -7.85 -15.91
N GLY A 48 -4.12 -8.53 -14.85
CA GLY A 48 -5.50 -8.51 -14.36
C GLY A 48 -6.00 -7.12 -13.98
N TYR A 49 -5.11 -6.25 -13.48
CA TYR A 49 -5.45 -4.87 -13.12
C TYR A 49 -4.97 -3.83 -14.14
N GLY A 50 -4.34 -4.23 -15.25
CA GLY A 50 -3.78 -3.31 -16.24
C GLY A 50 -2.53 -2.56 -15.78
N ILE A 51 -1.84 -3.06 -14.74
CA ILE A 51 -0.65 -2.42 -14.16
C ILE A 51 0.58 -2.70 -15.02
N THR A 52 1.32 -1.64 -15.36
CA THR A 52 2.56 -1.80 -16.13
C THR A 52 3.72 -2.16 -15.20
N ARG A 53 4.28 -3.37 -15.38
CA ARG A 53 5.45 -3.81 -14.62
C ARG A 53 6.73 -3.10 -15.09
N GLY A 54 7.56 -2.66 -14.15
CA GLY A 54 8.86 -2.07 -14.48
C GLY A 54 9.69 -1.69 -13.26
N LYS A 55 11.01 -1.67 -13.42
CA LYS A 55 11.99 -1.37 -12.35
C LYS A 55 11.85 0.01 -11.71
N LYS A 56 11.26 0.96 -12.43
CA LYS A 56 11.03 2.36 -12.02
C LYS A 56 9.55 2.68 -11.89
N ARG A 57 8.71 1.65 -11.66
CA ARG A 57 7.26 1.78 -11.55
C ARG A 57 6.80 1.19 -10.23
N ALA A 58 6.00 1.95 -9.52
CA ALA A 58 5.38 1.54 -8.27
C ALA A 58 3.88 1.87 -8.30
N ILE A 59 3.15 1.26 -7.38
CA ILE A 59 1.75 1.56 -7.12
C ILE A 59 1.58 2.09 -5.70
N LEU A 60 0.63 3.01 -5.53
CA LEU A 60 -0.03 3.27 -4.26
C LEU A 60 -1.36 2.52 -4.28
N ASN A 61 -1.56 1.61 -3.33
CA ASN A 61 -2.84 0.94 -3.11
C ASN A 61 -3.48 1.47 -1.84
N LEU A 62 -4.75 1.87 -1.92
CA LEU A 62 -5.55 2.35 -0.80
C LEU A 62 -6.85 1.55 -0.66
N SER A 63 -7.26 1.28 0.57
CA SER A 63 -8.61 0.77 0.88
C SER A 63 -9.07 1.33 2.21
N VAL A 64 -10.38 1.52 2.38
CA VAL A 64 -10.93 2.02 3.64
C VAL A 64 -11.93 1.03 4.23
N ARG A 65 -11.84 0.85 5.54
CA ARG A 65 -12.79 0.09 6.34
C ARG A 65 -13.41 1.01 7.39
N GLU A 66 -14.68 0.83 7.69
CA GLU A 66 -15.35 1.47 8.81
C GLU A 66 -15.45 0.50 9.98
N HIS A 67 -15.13 0.96 11.18
CA HIS A 67 -15.38 0.26 12.43
C HIS A 67 -16.85 0.42 12.79
N VAL A 68 -17.56 -0.70 12.81
CA VAL A 68 -19.00 -0.78 13.13
C VAL A 68 -19.21 -1.75 14.29
N ASP A 69 -20.40 -1.73 14.89
CA ASP A 69 -20.73 -2.67 15.97
C ASP A 69 -20.55 -4.12 15.49
N GLY A 70 -19.61 -4.83 16.11
CA GLY A 70 -19.30 -6.23 15.78
C GLY A 70 -18.20 -6.44 14.74
N GLY A 71 -17.49 -5.40 14.27
CA GLY A 71 -16.28 -5.59 13.45
C GLY A 71 -15.93 -4.43 12.53
N THR A 72 -15.51 -4.76 11.30
CA THR A 72 -15.18 -3.76 10.28
C THR A 72 -15.85 -4.09 8.95
N ALA A 73 -16.33 -3.05 8.26
CA ALA A 73 -16.96 -3.15 6.96
C ALA A 73 -16.16 -2.37 5.90
N PRO A 74 -15.90 -2.92 4.70
CA PRO A 74 -15.28 -2.15 3.62
C PRO A 74 -16.22 -1.02 3.17
N ARG A 75 -15.65 0.14 2.84
CA ARG A 75 -16.38 1.28 2.27
C ARG A 75 -15.73 1.69 0.95
N GLY A 76 -16.56 2.09 -0.02
CA GLY A 76 -16.07 2.86 -1.15
C GLY A 76 -15.59 4.24 -0.67
N MET A 77 -14.85 4.95 -1.51
CA MET A 77 -14.49 6.33 -1.22
C MET A 77 -14.36 7.16 -2.50
N LEU A 78 -14.69 8.44 -2.38
CA LEU A 78 -14.26 9.45 -3.35
C LEU A 78 -12.88 9.92 -2.95
N LEU A 79 -11.94 9.98 -3.89
CA LEU A 79 -10.59 10.42 -3.61
C LEU A 79 -9.96 11.19 -4.76
N LYS A 80 -9.04 12.07 -4.39
CA LYS A 80 -8.06 12.69 -5.27
C LYS A 80 -6.75 12.78 -4.51
N GLY A 81 -5.64 12.69 -5.21
CA GLY A 81 -4.35 12.77 -4.55
C GLY A 81 -3.27 13.17 -5.51
N ARG A 82 -2.13 13.50 -4.94
CA ARG A 82 -0.92 13.86 -5.65
C ARG A 82 0.27 13.22 -4.97
N THR A 83 1.35 13.11 -5.73
CA THR A 83 2.61 12.60 -5.23
C THR A 83 3.75 13.41 -5.80
N TRP A 84 4.82 13.59 -5.02
CA TRP A 84 5.97 14.38 -5.43
C TRP A 84 7.25 13.87 -4.79
N ASP A 85 8.36 14.11 -5.49
CA ASP A 85 9.71 14.01 -4.96
C ASP A 85 10.32 15.44 -4.88
N LEU A 86 11.64 15.57 -4.81
CA LEU A 86 12.31 16.88 -4.75
C LEU A 86 12.42 17.60 -6.11
N ILE A 87 12.04 16.94 -7.19
CA ILE A 87 12.22 17.34 -8.60
C ILE A 87 10.87 17.46 -9.32
N GLN A 88 9.96 16.50 -9.11
CA GLN A 88 8.73 16.34 -9.87
C GLN A 88 7.51 16.25 -8.95
N ASN A 89 6.37 16.72 -9.45
CA ASN A 89 5.05 16.46 -8.88
C ASN A 89 4.13 15.87 -9.95
N GLN A 90 3.14 15.11 -9.52
CA GLN A 90 2.09 14.60 -10.41
C GLN A 90 0.82 14.29 -9.61
N ASP A 91 -0.32 14.42 -10.26
CA ASP A 91 -1.58 13.89 -9.74
C ASP A 91 -1.59 12.35 -9.83
N LEU A 92 -2.27 11.72 -8.88
CA LEU A 92 -2.50 10.28 -8.85
C LEU A 92 -3.81 9.96 -9.57
N VAL A 93 -3.73 9.13 -10.59
CA VAL A 93 -4.90 8.59 -11.30
C VAL A 93 -5.25 7.26 -10.67
N PHE A 94 -6.35 7.21 -9.92
CA PHE A 94 -6.79 6.01 -9.22
C PHE A 94 -7.75 5.18 -10.07
N GLN A 95 -7.47 3.89 -10.17
CA GLN A 95 -8.40 2.88 -10.65
C GLN A 95 -9.05 2.18 -9.45
N GLU A 96 -10.39 2.11 -9.46
CA GLU A 96 -11.15 1.31 -8.49
C GLU A 96 -11.17 -0.16 -8.94
N VAL A 97 -10.80 -1.06 -8.02
CA VAL A 97 -10.81 -2.51 -8.22
C VAL A 97 -11.66 -3.15 -7.13
N ARG A 98 -12.56 -4.05 -7.50
CA ARG A 98 -13.46 -4.76 -6.59
C ARG A 98 -13.20 -6.26 -6.63
N GLU A 99 -12.90 -6.84 -5.47
CA GLU A 99 -12.67 -8.28 -5.31
C GLU A 99 -13.50 -8.83 -4.17
N GLY A 100 -14.58 -9.53 -4.51
CA GLY A 100 -15.60 -9.92 -3.54
C GLY A 100 -16.15 -8.68 -2.83
N ALA A 101 -15.89 -8.57 -1.52
CA ALA A 101 -16.29 -7.42 -0.72
C ALA A 101 -15.20 -6.33 -0.61
N ALA A 102 -13.96 -6.61 -1.01
CA ALA A 102 -12.86 -5.66 -0.92
C ALA A 102 -12.92 -4.61 -2.05
N ILE A 103 -12.60 -3.37 -1.71
CA ILE A 103 -12.55 -2.24 -2.66
C ILE A 103 -11.17 -1.60 -2.52
N TYR A 104 -10.42 -1.58 -3.61
CA TYR A 104 -9.07 -1.03 -3.72
C TYR A 104 -9.05 0.15 -4.67
N TYR A 105 -8.20 1.12 -4.36
CA TYR A 105 -7.92 2.26 -5.22
C TYR A 105 -6.42 2.24 -5.51
N ILE A 106 -6.06 1.91 -6.75
CA ILE A 106 -4.69 1.69 -7.18
C ILE A 106 -4.29 2.84 -8.10
N ALA A 107 -3.18 3.51 -7.79
CA ALA A 107 -2.57 4.50 -8.68
C ALA A 107 -1.13 4.12 -9.00
N GLU A 108 -0.81 4.07 -10.30
CA GLU A 108 0.56 3.88 -10.78
C GLU A 108 1.34 5.20 -10.79
N PHE A 109 2.63 5.12 -10.48
CA PHE A 109 3.56 6.23 -10.64
C PHE A 109 4.97 5.73 -10.97
N THR A 110 5.78 6.60 -11.59
CA THR A 110 7.20 6.32 -11.85
C THR A 110 8.07 6.97 -10.80
N PHE A 111 9.24 6.40 -10.53
CA PHE A 111 10.19 6.90 -9.53
C PHE A 111 11.66 6.72 -9.97
N ILE A 112 12.59 7.44 -9.34
CA ILE A 112 14.03 7.26 -9.47
C ILE A 112 14.61 6.51 -8.25
N ASN A 113 15.79 5.89 -8.41
CA ASN A 113 16.38 5.11 -7.33
C ASN A 113 16.70 5.98 -6.10
N GLU A 114 16.47 5.43 -4.91
CA GLU A 114 16.82 6.03 -3.62
C GLU A 114 16.15 7.39 -3.37
N GLU A 115 14.94 7.59 -3.89
CA GLU A 115 14.17 8.80 -3.62
C GLU A 115 13.27 8.67 -2.39
N TRP A 116 12.99 9.83 -1.79
CA TRP A 116 11.85 9.99 -0.91
C TRP A 116 10.65 10.45 -1.73
N ARG A 117 9.58 9.65 -1.68
CA ARG A 117 8.29 10.00 -2.25
C ARG A 117 7.33 10.47 -1.17
N PHE A 118 6.66 11.57 -1.46
CA PHE A 118 5.60 12.12 -0.62
C PHE A 118 4.24 11.91 -1.29
N PHE A 119 3.23 11.67 -0.47
CA PHE A 119 1.84 11.44 -0.89
C PHE A 119 0.94 12.33 -0.08
N GLU A 120 -0.05 12.92 -0.74
CA GLU A 120 -1.16 13.63 -0.13
C GLU A 120 -2.44 13.18 -0.84
N VAL A 121 -3.37 12.63 -0.08
CA VAL A 121 -4.63 12.09 -0.60
C VAL A 121 -5.77 12.66 0.21
N HIS A 122 -6.68 13.35 -0.48
CA HIS A 122 -7.96 13.75 0.08
C HIS A 122 -8.98 12.69 -0.25
N PHE A 123 -9.55 12.07 0.77
CA PHE A 123 -10.52 11.00 0.58
C PHE A 123 -11.75 11.20 1.45
N ARG A 124 -12.90 10.78 0.95
CA ARG A 124 -14.18 10.78 1.65
C ARG A 124 -14.81 9.40 1.52
N PRO A 125 -14.79 8.59 2.60
CA PRO A 125 -15.48 7.31 2.63
C PRO A 125 -16.97 7.48 2.37
N GLU A 126 -17.58 6.48 1.77
CA GLU A 126 -19.04 6.40 1.62
C GLU A 126 -19.71 6.49 3.00
N GLY A 127 -20.74 7.33 3.11
CA GLY A 127 -21.41 7.64 4.39
C GLY A 127 -20.74 8.75 5.21
N ALA A 128 -19.48 9.12 4.92
CA ALA A 128 -18.82 10.22 5.59
C ALA A 128 -19.27 11.60 5.05
N GLN A 129 -19.49 12.54 5.96
CA GLN A 129 -19.83 13.94 5.63
C GLN A 129 -18.59 14.81 5.39
N GLN A 130 -17.46 14.46 6.01
CA GLN A 130 -16.21 15.20 5.89
C GLN A 130 -15.20 14.49 4.98
N THR A 131 -14.34 15.27 4.36
CA THR A 131 -13.14 14.78 3.66
C THR A 131 -11.99 14.72 4.65
N TYR A 132 -11.24 13.62 4.62
CA TYR A 132 -10.01 13.43 5.38
C TYR A 132 -8.80 13.65 4.48
N THR A 133 -7.67 14.02 5.08
CA THR A 133 -6.39 14.14 4.40
C THR A 133 -5.43 13.09 4.95
N PHE A 134 -4.91 12.25 4.06
CA PHE A 134 -3.86 11.28 4.33
C PHE A 134 -2.55 11.79 3.75
N GLU A 135 -1.51 11.82 4.56
CA GLU A 135 -0.15 12.19 4.15
C GLU A 135 0.81 11.08 4.51
N HIS A 136 1.70 10.73 3.57
CA HIS A 136 2.69 9.69 3.79
C HIS A 136 4.00 9.99 3.07
N LYS A 137 5.10 9.54 3.68
CA LYS A 137 6.45 9.61 3.12
C LYS A 137 7.00 8.19 3.03
N HIS A 138 7.48 7.80 1.86
CA HIS A 138 8.02 6.46 1.57
C HIS A 138 9.35 6.57 0.85
N GLN A 139 10.31 5.69 1.17
CA GLN A 139 11.58 5.61 0.41
C GLN A 139 11.49 4.51 -0.63
N LEU A 140 11.87 4.82 -1.88
CA LEU A 140 11.80 3.88 -2.99
C LEU A 140 13.20 3.47 -3.46
N TYR A 141 13.32 2.20 -3.81
CA TYR A 141 14.54 1.60 -4.34
C TYR A 141 14.21 0.85 -5.63
N ILE A 142 15.12 0.86 -6.59
CA ILE A 142 15.01 0.00 -7.76
C ILE A 142 15.37 -1.43 -7.34
N ASN A 143 14.48 -2.36 -7.67
CA ASN A 143 14.72 -3.80 -7.52
C ASN A 143 15.19 -4.47 -8.82
#